data_AF-A0A517IVB1-F1
#
_entry.id   AF-A0A517IVB1-F1
#
_cell.length_a   1.000
_cell.length_b   1.000
_cell.length_c   1.000
_cell.angle_alpha   90.00
_cell.angle_beta   90.00
_cell.angle_gamma   90.00
#
_symmetry.space_group_name_H-M   'P 1'
#
loop_
_entity.id
_entity.type
_entity.pdbx_description
1 polymer ?
#
loop_
_entity_poly.entity_id
_entity_poly.type
_entity_poly.pdbx_seq_one_letter_code
_entity_poly.pdbx_strand_id
1 'polypeptide(L)'
;MAQIIKYQQNNNGLYDVVVTGVEIPDEALTLLDLNQPIDVDCSVIDPNSITGQQRKLIFALCNDIEAHTGQPRDYMRQMFQDYVKFLYGYEERISLSNCSRTIAKQIIEAMFEWIFTNAIPLNYKTSKLMKEEKNYLYWATVTR
;
A
#
# COMPACT_ATOMS: atom_id res chain seq x y z
N MET A 1 13.50 -3.02 8.68
CA MET A 1 12.99 -2.95 7.29
C MET A 1 14.16 -3.26 6.38
N ALA A 2 13.95 -4.11 5.37
CA ALA A 2 15.02 -4.44 4.43
C ALA A 2 15.40 -3.23 3.58
N GLN A 3 16.70 -2.98 3.38
CA GLN A 3 17.20 -1.81 2.64
C GLN A 3 18.35 -2.19 1.72
N ILE A 4 18.34 -1.64 0.51
CA ILE A 4 19.48 -1.72 -0.42
C ILE A 4 20.53 -0.71 0.02
N ILE A 5 21.74 -1.18 0.34
CA ILE A 5 22.85 -0.31 0.80
C ILE A 5 23.93 -0.11 -0.26
N LYS A 6 24.04 -1.02 -1.22
CA LYS A 6 25.01 -0.99 -2.31
C LYS A 6 24.39 -1.62 -3.56
N TYR A 7 24.79 -1.12 -4.72
CA TYR A 7 24.39 -1.63 -6.02
C TYR A 7 25.56 -1.52 -7.01
N GLN A 8 25.62 -2.45 -7.96
CA GLN A 8 26.57 -2.45 -9.07
C GLN A 8 25.85 -2.84 -10.36
N GLN A 9 26.12 -2.12 -11.45
CA GLN A 9 25.54 -2.44 -12.76
C GLN A 9 26.39 -3.50 -13.47
N ASN A 10 25.71 -4.52 -14.00
CA ASN A 10 26.32 -5.56 -14.82
C ASN A 10 26.30 -5.20 -16.31
N ASN A 11 27.17 -5.86 -17.07
CA ASN A 11 27.33 -5.66 -18.51
C ASN A 11 26.04 -5.94 -19.32
N ASN A 12 25.09 -6.66 -18.72
CA ASN A 12 23.80 -7.02 -19.32
C ASN A 12 22.69 -6.01 -18.99
N GLY A 13 23.00 -4.89 -18.35
CA GLY A 13 22.02 -3.87 -17.94
C GLY A 13 21.22 -4.20 -16.67
N LEU A 14 21.47 -5.35 -16.05
CA LEU A 14 20.93 -5.75 -14.74
C LEU A 14 21.81 -5.21 -13.60
N TYR A 15 21.32 -5.28 -12.36
CA TYR A 15 22.02 -4.76 -11.18
C TYR A 15 22.19 -5.85 -10.12
N ASP A 16 23.39 -5.95 -9.57
CA ASP A 16 23.66 -6.72 -8.37
C ASP A 16 23.54 -5.81 -7.15
N VAL A 17 22.74 -6.21 -6.16
CA VAL A 17 22.39 -5.37 -5.01
C VAL A 17 22.68 -6.06 -3.68
N VAL A 18 23.12 -5.29 -2.68
CA VAL A 18 23.29 -5.76 -1.30
C VAL A 18 22.12 -5.25 -0.46
N VAL A 19 21.31 -6.18 0.03
CA VAL A 19 20.17 -5.90 0.91
C VAL A 19 20.53 -6.21 2.37
N THR A 20 20.18 -5.31 3.29
CA THR A 20 20.40 -5.47 4.74
C THR A 20 19.09 -5.60 5.50
N GLY A 21 19.11 -6.24 6.66
CA GLY A 21 17.94 -6.36 7.54
C GLY A 21 16.85 -7.30 7.01
N VAL A 22 17.26 -8.38 6.32
CA VAL A 22 16.39 -9.45 5.83
C VAL A 22 16.40 -10.60 6.83
N GLU A 23 15.23 -11.14 7.16
CA GLU A 23 15.10 -12.37 7.95
C GLU A 23 15.28 -13.58 7.01
N ILE A 24 16.23 -14.45 7.34
CA ILE A 24 16.53 -15.65 6.56
C ILE A 24 16.24 -16.87 7.45
N PRO A 25 15.44 -17.85 7.00
CA PRO A 25 15.21 -19.10 7.74
C PRO A 25 16.50 -19.92 7.90
N ASP A 26 16.64 -20.67 9.00
CA ASP A 26 17.83 -21.50 9.28
C ASP A 26 18.14 -22.52 8.17
N GLU A 27 17.10 -23.07 7.54
CA GLU A 27 17.22 -23.98 6.40
C GLU A 27 17.90 -23.30 5.20
N ALA A 28 17.57 -22.04 4.94
CA ALA A 28 18.18 -21.24 3.88
C ALA A 28 19.61 -20.82 4.22
N LEU A 29 19.90 -20.53 5.50
CA LEU A 29 21.28 -20.28 5.95
C LEU A 29 22.19 -21.48 5.69
N THR A 30 21.70 -22.69 5.96
CA THR A 30 22.46 -23.93 5.73
C THR A 30 22.85 -24.11 4.26
N LEU A 31 21.95 -23.78 3.33
CA LEU A 31 22.23 -23.85 1.89
C LEU A 31 23.24 -22.78 1.45
N LEU A 32 23.12 -21.56 1.98
CA LEU A 32 24.07 -20.46 1.71
C LEU A 32 25.47 -20.80 2.22
N ASP A 33 25.59 -21.42 3.40
CA ASP A 33 26.87 -21.87 3.97
C ASP A 33 27.56 -22.94 3.09
N LEU A 34 26.77 -23.71 2.33
CA LEU A 34 27.24 -24.68 1.34
C LEU A 34 27.57 -24.05 -0.03
N ASN A 35 27.57 -22.71 -0.14
CA ASN A 35 27.71 -21.95 -1.39
C ASN A 35 26.65 -22.27 -2.45
N GLN A 36 25.45 -22.70 -2.04
CA GLN A 36 24.34 -22.88 -2.97
C GLN A 36 23.51 -21.59 -3.04
N PRO A 37 23.31 -21.01 -4.23
CA PRO A 37 22.45 -19.85 -4.39
C PRO A 37 20.99 -20.22 -4.13
N ILE A 38 20.24 -19.27 -3.58
CA ILE A 38 18.81 -19.40 -3.32
C ILE A 38 18.11 -18.31 -4.12
N ASP A 39 17.04 -18.71 -4.81
CA ASP A 39 16.19 -17.77 -5.51
C ASP A 39 15.40 -16.92 -4.51
N VAL A 40 15.44 -15.61 -4.71
CA VAL A 40 14.72 -14.64 -3.88
C VAL A 40 13.74 -13.86 -4.74
N ASP A 41 12.52 -13.69 -4.26
CA ASP A 41 11.56 -12.77 -4.84
C ASP A 41 11.80 -11.37 -4.24
N CYS A 42 12.60 -10.56 -4.94
CA CYS A 42 12.94 -9.21 -4.54
C CYS A 42 12.26 -8.18 -5.46
N SER A 43 11.40 -7.34 -4.87
CA SER A 43 10.84 -6.17 -5.55
C SER A 43 11.44 -4.88 -4.97
N VAL A 44 12.02 -4.05 -5.83
CA VAL A 44 12.41 -2.69 -5.44
C VAL A 44 11.12 -1.90 -5.25
N ILE A 45 10.93 -1.40 -4.02
CA ILE A 45 9.82 -0.49 -3.75
C ILE A 45 10.14 0.82 -4.48
N ASP A 46 9.46 1.08 -5.60
CA ASP A 46 9.52 2.39 -6.25
C ASP A 46 9.00 3.42 -5.23
N PRO A 47 9.80 4.40 -4.81
CA PRO A 47 9.38 5.41 -3.85
C PRO A 47 8.15 6.21 -4.31
N ASN A 48 7.88 6.23 -5.62
CA ASN A 48 6.72 6.88 -6.22
C ASN A 48 5.51 5.95 -6.35
N SER A 49 5.65 4.65 -6.10
CA SER A 49 4.55 3.70 -6.12
C SER A 49 3.80 3.65 -4.78
N ILE A 50 2.58 3.14 -4.81
CA ILE A 50 1.77 2.90 -3.61
C ILE A 50 2.55 2.09 -2.57
N THR A 51 2.64 2.61 -1.35
CA THR A 51 3.30 1.89 -0.27
C THR A 51 2.44 0.72 0.21
N GLY A 52 3.06 -0.34 0.72
CA GLY A 52 2.34 -1.48 1.30
C GLY A 52 1.40 -1.06 2.45
N GLN A 53 1.74 0.00 3.16
CA GLN A 53 0.91 0.57 4.22
C GLN A 53 -0.34 1.27 3.69
N GLN A 54 -0.21 2.13 2.67
CA GLN A 54 -1.36 2.77 2.02
C GLN A 54 -2.29 1.71 1.42
N ARG A 55 -1.73 0.69 0.76
CA ARG A 55 -2.51 -0.43 0.23
C ARG A 55 -3.27 -1.14 1.35
N LYS A 56 -2.59 -1.53 2.44
CA LYS A 56 -3.23 -2.13 3.62
C LYS A 56 -4.35 -1.26 4.19
N LEU A 57 -4.14 0.05 4.27
CA LEU A 57 -5.14 1.00 4.75
C LEU A 57 -6.38 1.00 3.84
N ILE A 58 -6.22 1.13 2.52
CA ILE A 58 -7.34 1.10 1.56
C ILE A 58 -8.19 -0.17 1.72
N PHE A 59 -7.54 -1.34 1.86
CA PHE A 59 -8.27 -2.59 2.07
C PHE A 59 -8.97 -2.67 3.43
N ALA A 60 -8.35 -2.14 4.50
CA ALA A 60 -8.96 -2.11 5.81
C ALA A 60 -10.19 -1.18 5.84
N LEU A 61 -10.10 -0.02 5.19
CA LEU A 61 -11.23 0.90 5.00
C LEU A 61 -12.38 0.24 4.25
N CYS A 62 -12.10 -0.48 3.15
CA CYS A 62 -13.14 -1.22 2.42
C CYS A 62 -13.84 -2.26 3.30
N ASN A 63 -13.09 -2.95 4.16
CA ASN A 63 -13.65 -3.95 5.09
C ASN A 63 -14.54 -3.29 6.16
N ASP A 64 -14.12 -2.14 6.70
CA ASP A 64 -14.92 -1.39 7.69
C ASP A 64 -16.24 -0.89 7.07
N ILE A 65 -16.20 -0.45 5.81
CA ILE A 65 -17.41 -0.07 5.07
C ILE A 65 -18.31 -1.30 4.85
N GLU A 66 -17.76 -2.41 4.34
CA GLU A 66 -18.51 -3.65 4.11
C GLU A 66 -19.18 -4.15 5.39
N ALA A 67 -18.46 -4.13 6.52
CA ALA A 67 -18.99 -4.55 7.82
C ALA A 67 -20.17 -3.69 8.30
N HIS A 68 -20.22 -2.41 7.90
CA HIS A 68 -21.28 -1.49 8.31
C HIS A 68 -22.45 -1.44 7.32
N THR A 69 -22.18 -1.37 6.02
CA THR A 69 -23.21 -1.14 4.99
C THR A 69 -23.64 -2.43 4.28
N GLY A 70 -22.90 -3.53 4.42
CA GLY A 70 -23.10 -4.77 3.68
C GLY A 70 -22.68 -4.67 2.20
N GLN A 71 -22.13 -3.54 1.76
CA GLN A 71 -21.65 -3.40 0.38
C GLN A 71 -20.36 -4.18 0.18
N PRO A 72 -20.25 -5.02 -0.87
CA PRO A 72 -19.07 -5.86 -1.06
C PRO A 72 -17.78 -5.05 -1.14
N ARG A 73 -16.73 -5.48 -0.45
CA ARG A 73 -15.43 -4.79 -0.42
C ARG A 73 -14.83 -4.52 -1.80
N ASP A 74 -14.98 -5.48 -2.72
CA ASP A 74 -14.42 -5.38 -4.07
C ASP A 74 -15.15 -4.34 -4.90
N TYR A 75 -16.46 -4.21 -4.70
CA TYR A 75 -17.27 -3.15 -5.30
C TYR A 75 -16.84 -1.79 -4.77
N MET A 76 -16.76 -1.62 -3.44
CA MET A 76 -16.34 -0.35 -2.83
C MET A 76 -14.96 0.08 -3.30
N ARG A 77 -14.01 -0.86 -3.37
CA ARG A 77 -12.66 -0.60 -3.89
C ARG A 77 -12.71 -0.06 -5.32
N GLN A 78 -13.43 -0.74 -6.22
CA GLN A 78 -13.56 -0.30 -7.61
C GLN A 78 -14.24 1.06 -7.71
N MET A 79 -15.29 1.30 -6.93
CA MET A 79 -16.01 2.56 -6.88
C MET A 79 -15.07 3.73 -6.53
N PHE A 80 -14.24 3.60 -5.49
CA PHE A 80 -13.29 4.66 -5.13
C PHE A 80 -12.17 4.84 -6.18
N GLN A 81 -11.70 3.75 -6.80
CA GLN A 81 -10.74 3.83 -7.90
C GLN A 81 -11.32 4.60 -9.09
N ASP A 82 -12.56 4.30 -9.48
CA ASP A 82 -13.24 4.96 -10.59
C ASP A 82 -13.62 6.41 -10.26
N TYR A 83 -14.02 6.68 -9.01
CA TYR A 83 -14.29 8.02 -8.52
C TYR A 83 -13.06 8.93 -8.64
N VAL A 84 -11.90 8.49 -8.13
CA VAL A 84 -10.65 9.25 -8.23
C VAL A 84 -10.19 9.38 -9.68
N LYS A 85 -10.33 8.32 -10.47
CA LYS A 85 -10.04 8.35 -11.92
C LYS A 85 -10.80 9.50 -12.59
N PHE A 86 -12.11 9.56 -12.36
CA PHE A 86 -12.97 10.59 -12.93
C PHE A 86 -12.65 11.99 -12.41
N LEU A 87 -12.50 12.13 -11.08
CA LEU A 87 -12.30 13.42 -10.42
C LEU A 87 -10.99 14.12 -10.87
N TYR A 88 -9.92 13.35 -11.08
CA TYR A 88 -8.60 13.88 -11.45
C TYR A 88 -8.27 13.71 -12.94
N GLY A 89 -9.18 13.16 -13.75
CA GLY A 89 -9.00 13.05 -15.20
C GLY A 89 -7.94 12.04 -15.62
N TYR A 90 -7.75 10.94 -14.88
CA TYR A 90 -6.83 9.88 -15.28
C TYR A 90 -7.41 9.07 -16.44
N GLU A 91 -6.65 8.89 -17.52
CA GLU A 91 -7.11 8.15 -18.70
C GLU A 91 -7.14 6.63 -18.45
N GLU A 92 -6.09 6.12 -17.82
CA GLU A 92 -5.94 4.70 -17.52
C GLU A 92 -6.74 4.25 -16.29
N ARG A 93 -7.01 2.95 -16.23
CA ARG A 93 -7.63 2.34 -15.03
C ARG A 93 -6.61 2.37 -13.89
N ILE A 94 -7.03 2.90 -12.75
CA ILE A 94 -6.20 2.87 -11.54
C ILE A 94 -6.15 1.44 -11.00
N SER A 95 -4.95 0.87 -10.83
CA SER A 95 -4.75 -0.40 -10.14
C SER A 95 -3.93 -0.21 -8.87
N LEU A 96 -4.41 -0.74 -7.74
CA LEU A 96 -3.67 -0.71 -6.46
C LEU A 96 -2.43 -1.61 -6.45
N SER A 97 -2.15 -2.36 -7.52
CA SER A 97 -0.91 -3.13 -7.65
C SER A 97 0.28 -2.28 -8.09
N ASN A 98 0.04 -1.18 -8.80
CA ASN A 98 1.09 -0.37 -9.44
C ASN A 98 0.78 1.14 -9.49
N CYS A 99 -0.29 1.62 -8.85
CA CYS A 99 -0.60 3.05 -8.87
C CYS A 99 0.47 3.87 -8.13
N SER A 100 0.55 5.15 -8.48
CA SER A 100 1.46 6.08 -7.81
C SER A 100 1.01 6.36 -6.37
N ARG A 101 1.94 6.79 -5.54
CA ARG A 101 1.73 7.21 -4.16
C ARG A 101 0.74 8.37 -4.06
N THR A 102 0.74 9.25 -5.06
CA THR A 102 -0.20 10.36 -5.18
C THR A 102 -1.62 9.84 -5.42
N ILE A 103 -1.79 8.91 -6.37
CA ILE A 103 -3.10 8.30 -6.65
C ILE A 103 -3.62 7.55 -5.42
N ALA A 104 -2.75 6.78 -4.76
CA ALA A 104 -3.12 6.08 -3.52
C ALA A 104 -3.59 7.05 -2.42
N LYS A 105 -2.91 8.19 -2.28
CA LYS A 105 -3.28 9.24 -1.32
C LYS A 105 -4.65 9.85 -1.65
N GLN A 106 -4.91 10.15 -2.92
CA GLN A 106 -6.20 10.67 -3.38
C GLN A 106 -7.35 9.67 -3.10
N ILE A 107 -7.10 8.37 -3.30
CA ILE A 107 -8.07 7.32 -2.94
C ILE A 107 -8.34 7.34 -1.45
N ILE A 108 -7.30 7.34 -0.61
CA ILE A 108 -7.46 7.38 0.85
C ILE A 108 -8.23 8.64 1.29
N GLU A 109 -7.94 9.79 0.68
CA GLU A 109 -8.65 11.05 0.97
C GLU A 109 -10.13 10.98 0.62
N ALA A 110 -10.50 10.45 -0.57
CA ALA A 110 -11.89 10.25 -0.96
C ALA A 110 -12.60 9.24 -0.05
N MET A 111 -11.90 8.18 0.37
CA MET A 111 -12.45 7.21 1.32
C MET A 111 -12.69 7.82 2.70
N PHE A 112 -11.78 8.66 3.19
CA PHE A 112 -11.97 9.38 4.45
C PHE A 112 -13.19 10.27 4.39
N GLU A 113 -13.30 11.13 3.37
CA GLU A 113 -14.47 11.99 3.17
C GLU A 113 -15.77 11.18 3.24
N TRP A 114 -15.83 10.06 2.52
CA TRP A 114 -17.02 9.20 2.50
C TRP A 114 -17.31 8.56 3.86
N ILE A 115 -16.29 8.00 4.52
CA ILE A 115 -16.41 7.34 5.84
C ILE A 115 -16.90 8.31 6.90
N PHE A 116 -16.34 9.51 6.94
CA PHE A 116 -16.73 10.51 7.92
C PHE A 116 -18.12 11.08 7.64
N THR A 117 -18.44 11.35 6.37
CA THR A 117 -19.77 11.86 5.96
C THR A 117 -20.87 10.84 6.27
N ASN A 118 -20.59 9.55 6.12
CA ASN A 118 -21.54 8.47 6.39
C ASN A 118 -21.44 7.89 7.81
N ALA A 119 -20.64 8.51 8.69
CA ALA A 119 -20.42 8.08 10.07
C ALA A 119 -20.07 6.57 10.21
N ILE A 120 -19.24 6.05 9.30
CA ILE A 120 -18.87 4.64 9.28
C ILE A 120 -17.99 4.32 10.50
N PRO A 121 -18.38 3.34 11.33
CA PRO A 121 -17.57 2.93 12.47
C PRO A 121 -16.30 2.23 11.99
N LEU A 122 -15.16 2.59 12.59
CA LEU A 122 -13.84 2.10 12.21
C LEU A 122 -13.30 1.11 13.23
N ASN A 123 -12.65 0.05 12.75
CA ASN A 123 -11.93 -0.86 13.65
C ASN A 123 -10.72 -0.14 14.27
N TYR A 124 -10.43 -0.43 15.54
CA TYR A 124 -9.26 0.11 16.25
C TYR A 124 -7.94 -0.06 15.47
N LYS A 125 -7.76 -1.22 14.81
CA LYS A 125 -6.57 -1.46 13.98
C LYS A 125 -6.51 -0.53 12.77
N THR A 126 -7.64 -0.29 12.11
CA THR A 126 -7.75 0.65 11.00
C THR A 126 -7.48 2.08 11.49
N SER A 127 -8.09 2.49 12.61
CA SER A 127 -7.86 3.82 13.20
C SER A 127 -6.39 4.05 13.55
N LYS A 128 -5.66 3.02 13.98
CA LYS A 128 -4.21 3.13 14.22
C LYS A 128 -3.43 3.37 12.92
N LEU A 129 -3.78 2.68 11.84
CA LEU A 129 -3.17 2.90 10.51
C LEU A 129 -3.44 4.32 9.98
N MET A 130 -4.63 4.88 10.25
CA MET A 130 -4.98 6.24 9.80
C MET A 130 -4.18 7.35 10.48
N LYS A 131 -3.71 7.15 11.72
CA LYS A 131 -2.95 8.19 12.44
C LYS A 131 -1.65 8.57 11.75
N GLU A 132 -1.14 7.71 10.87
CA GLU A 132 0.06 7.97 10.10
C GLU A 132 -0.22 8.83 8.85
N GLU A 133 -1.50 8.96 8.45
CA GLU A 133 -1.94 9.82 7.36
C GLU A 133 -2.26 11.23 7.86
N LYS A 134 -1.53 12.23 7.36
CA LYS A 134 -1.68 13.65 7.79
C LYS A 134 -3.11 14.18 7.65
N ASN A 135 -3.86 13.71 6.66
CA ASN A 135 -5.21 14.19 6.36
C ASN A 135 -6.28 13.62 7.29
N TYR A 136 -5.99 12.58 8.07
CA TYR A 136 -6.94 12.00 9.01
C TYR A 136 -7.43 13.03 10.03
N LEU A 137 -6.52 13.80 10.62
CA LEU A 137 -6.86 14.78 11.65
C LEU A 137 -7.78 15.87 11.11
N TYR A 138 -7.51 16.34 9.88
CA TYR A 138 -8.35 17.34 9.21
C TYR A 138 -9.79 16.85 9.12
N TRP A 139 -10.02 15.69 8.51
CA TRP A 139 -11.37 15.16 8.34
C TRP A 139 -12.08 14.90 9.68
N ALA A 140 -11.37 14.30 10.65
CA ALA A 140 -11.91 14.05 11.99
C ALA A 140 -12.32 15.33 12.74
N THR A 141 -11.76 16.49 12.38
CA THR A 141 -12.13 17.78 12.96
C THR A 141 -13.26 18.50 12.22
N VAL A 142 -13.36 18.35 10.90
CA VAL A 142 -14.35 19.07 10.08
C VAL A 142 -15.73 18.40 10.11
N THR A 143 -15.80 17.09 10.34
CA THR A 143 -17.06 16.32 10.40
C THR A 143 -17.58 16.12 11.83
N ARG A 144 -17.21 17.00 12.76
CA ARG A 144 -17.60 16.96 14.17
C ARG A 144 -18.95 17.61 14.45
#